data_AF-A0A9P3H4G2-F1
#
_entry.id   AF-A0A9P3H4G2-F1
#
_cell.length_a   1.000
_cell.length_b   1.000
_cell.length_c   1.000
_cell.angle_alpha   90.00
_cell.angle_beta   90.00
_cell.angle_gamma   90.00
#
_symmetry.space_group_name_H-M   'P 1'
#
loop_
_entity.id
_entity.type
_entity.pdbx_description
1 polymer ?
#
loop_
_entity_poly.entity_id
_entity_poly.type
_entity_poly.pdbx_seq_one_letter_code
_entity_poly.pdbx_strand_id
1 'polypeptide(L)'
;MEALKAKLLQKLETAAMDDKRFDSTLEAMLPYIDVKGLRELPLTLLGRHPDRMSKDIIDKIGADQDLFKIAPKEVQRRIWLSNSNKFKEDVIPIVMEYKNDPDVIRMAKEMSIDQPTKVISQRRSHQSIKKLMDFVGGNLKLYNHIGTYLRSLFLSTNDTVYCTLRFDLLMSMHEANLGAITKADPCHELVWNLDACNRTLSMDERRVENIRKFFDKIDRDDPVYGDIAMILNDPFTSNMIASRLLELTNEVTNSGRAAQTDSTLIWTATMLNLGAHARKILQTQKFRIPKVDAVVTEKFLGVLSNCILDDALNQLQKADDSAELDSVASADGMIESLDDSEVARKLLCHYILDKLEHTDIHSLARTLPCIYQSLAKNSPYDYENPANSVLDSLHVTYQSFFHSFLGLLMRQLQITRFLTSAKWQQVIMNDLLLPAAEIDSSVYEQVILFLSESFRLVASSGKAGAIGNGFLHLGRWLETIYANRPVDRISRKQNAEVREIMTRIFTDAAHFSNGRYRLKVEDAPTALAYIQETDMDTSA
;
A
#
# COMPACT_ATOMS: atom_id res chain seq x y z
N MET A 1 36.42 -4.92 38.23
CA MET A 1 35.88 -3.62 37.78
C MET A 1 34.46 -3.75 37.27
N GLU A 2 34.14 -4.69 36.37
CA GLU A 2 32.77 -4.86 35.84
C GLU A 2 31.72 -5.17 36.92
N ALA A 3 32.01 -6.07 37.86
CA ALA A 3 31.09 -6.37 38.97
C ALA A 3 30.79 -5.16 39.87
N LEU A 4 31.78 -4.25 40.04
CA LEU A 4 31.60 -3.02 40.80
C LEU A 4 30.72 -2.02 40.04
N LYS A 5 30.96 -1.85 38.73
CA LYS A 5 30.14 -1.02 37.84
C LYS A 5 28.68 -1.49 37.84
N ALA A 6 28.45 -2.79 37.68
CA ALA A 6 27.10 -3.37 37.71
C ALA A 6 26.38 -3.10 39.03
N LYS A 7 27.08 -3.25 40.16
CA LYS A 7 26.51 -2.95 41.50
C LYS A 7 26.20 -1.46 41.68
N LEU A 8 27.01 -0.57 41.12
CA LEU A 8 26.77 0.87 41.14
C LEU A 8 25.56 1.25 40.27
N LEU A 9 25.44 0.69 39.07
CA LEU A 9 24.29 0.90 38.18
C LEU A 9 22.99 0.47 38.86
N GLN A 10 22.96 -0.74 39.42
CA GLN A 10 21.80 -1.25 40.15
C GLN A 10 21.41 -0.35 41.33
N LYS A 11 22.41 0.19 42.05
CA LYS A 11 22.17 1.13 43.16
C LYS A 11 21.62 2.46 42.65
N LEU A 12 22.12 2.96 41.51
CA LEU A 12 21.63 4.19 40.89
C LEU A 12 20.19 4.05 40.40
N GLU A 13 19.78 2.89 39.89
CA GLU A 13 18.41 2.62 39.45
C GLU A 13 17.42 2.54 40.63
N THR A 14 17.83 1.93 41.74
CA THR A 14 16.92 1.56 42.84
C THR A 14 16.92 2.52 44.03
N ALA A 15 17.94 3.37 44.18
CA ALA A 15 18.05 4.24 45.36
C ALA A 15 16.95 5.29 45.41
N ALA A 16 16.27 5.45 46.56
CA ALA A 16 15.49 6.66 46.81
C ALA A 16 16.43 7.87 46.91
N MET A 17 16.24 8.85 46.04
CA MET A 17 16.99 10.11 46.04
C MET A 17 15.99 11.26 46.09
N ASP A 18 16.21 12.19 47.01
CA ASP A 18 15.60 13.50 46.98
C ASP A 18 16.39 14.43 46.04
N ASP A 19 15.76 15.55 45.70
CA ASP A 19 16.28 16.51 44.72
C ASP A 19 17.72 16.96 45.00
N LYS A 20 18.03 17.30 46.26
CA LYS A 20 19.37 17.75 46.66
C LYS A 20 20.43 16.66 46.50
N ARG A 21 20.08 15.42 46.85
CA ARG A 21 20.98 14.28 46.70
C ARG A 21 21.19 13.93 45.24
N PHE A 22 20.15 14.04 44.40
CA PHE A 22 20.30 13.87 42.96
C PHE A 22 21.29 14.89 42.39
N ASP A 23 21.09 16.18 42.66
CA ASP A 23 21.92 17.25 42.12
C ASP A 23 23.39 17.09 42.55
N SER A 24 23.64 16.86 43.85
CA SER A 24 25.01 16.63 44.37
C SER A 24 25.68 15.37 43.80
N THR A 25 24.90 14.30 43.56
CA THR A 25 25.43 13.06 42.96
C THR A 25 25.71 13.26 41.47
N LEU A 26 24.87 14.01 40.78
CA LEU A 26 25.07 14.34 39.37
C LEU A 26 26.32 15.20 39.18
N GLU A 27 26.50 16.25 39.99
CA GLU A 27 27.72 17.07 39.96
C GLU A 27 28.99 16.24 40.15
N ALA A 28 28.97 15.28 41.08
CA ALA A 28 30.09 14.39 41.33
C ALA A 28 30.33 13.40 40.18
N MET A 29 29.28 12.97 39.47
CA MET A 29 29.37 11.94 38.41
C MET A 29 29.58 12.50 37.00
N LEU A 30 29.15 13.74 36.74
CA LEU A 30 29.18 14.35 35.41
C LEU A 30 30.58 14.40 34.78
N PRO A 31 31.69 14.62 35.52
CA PRO A 31 33.04 14.57 34.95
C PRO A 31 33.40 13.21 34.31
N TYR A 32 32.74 12.12 34.72
CA TYR A 32 33.00 10.79 34.17
C TYR A 32 32.22 10.49 32.88
N ILE A 33 31.38 11.42 32.40
CA ILE A 33 30.60 11.21 31.17
C ILE A 33 31.48 11.02 29.93
N ASP A 34 32.68 11.59 29.91
CA ASP A 34 33.63 11.45 28.80
C ASP A 34 34.53 10.20 28.93
N VAL A 35 34.42 9.48 30.05
CA VAL A 35 35.26 8.32 30.35
C VAL A 35 34.58 7.05 29.83
N LYS A 36 35.14 6.43 28.79
CA LYS A 36 34.50 5.33 28.05
C LYS A 36 33.94 4.19 28.90
N GLY A 37 34.62 3.84 30.01
CA GLY A 37 34.22 2.77 30.93
C GLY A 37 33.22 3.18 32.02
N LEU A 38 33.03 4.47 32.28
CA LEU A 38 32.23 4.99 33.40
C LEU A 38 31.02 5.82 32.96
N ARG A 39 30.95 6.24 31.69
CA ARG A 39 29.88 7.10 31.16
C ARG A 39 28.45 6.60 31.32
N GLU A 40 28.24 5.29 31.45
CA GLU A 40 26.93 4.73 31.79
C GLU A 40 26.41 5.20 33.15
N LEU A 41 27.29 5.46 34.13
CA LEU A 41 26.88 5.90 35.47
C LEU A 41 26.15 7.26 35.47
N PRO A 42 26.73 8.36 34.94
CA PRO A 42 26.01 9.62 34.86
C PRO A 42 24.79 9.53 33.94
N LEU A 43 24.84 8.75 32.85
CA LEU A 43 23.70 8.60 31.94
C LEU A 43 22.50 7.88 32.60
N THR A 44 22.74 6.80 33.35
CA THR A 44 21.70 6.10 34.12
C THR A 44 21.08 7.01 35.17
N LEU A 45 21.90 7.82 35.86
CA LEU A 45 21.39 8.80 36.82
C LEU A 45 20.48 9.83 36.12
N LEU A 46 20.94 10.43 35.01
CA LEU A 46 20.16 11.39 34.22
C LEU A 46 18.84 10.80 33.73
N GLY A 47 18.81 9.51 33.37
CA GLY A 47 17.59 8.82 32.93
C GLY A 47 16.47 8.76 33.96
N ARG A 48 16.78 8.93 35.26
CA ARG A 48 15.75 8.94 36.31
C ARG A 48 15.01 10.27 36.43
N HIS A 49 15.71 11.37 36.13
CA HIS A 49 15.16 12.73 36.21
C HIS A 49 15.59 13.52 34.96
N PRO A 50 15.10 13.14 33.77
CA PRO A 50 15.49 13.78 32.50
C PRO A 50 15.17 15.28 32.47
N ASP A 51 14.12 15.72 33.17
CA ASP A 51 13.73 17.13 33.24
C ASP A 51 14.76 18.02 33.95
N ARG A 52 15.66 17.43 34.75
CA ARG A 52 16.73 18.14 35.45
C ARG A 52 18.00 18.35 34.61
N MET A 53 18.03 17.85 33.38
CA MET A 53 19.15 18.08 32.48
C MET A 53 19.27 19.56 32.10
N SER A 54 20.42 20.16 32.38
CA SER A 54 20.76 21.50 31.90
C SER A 54 20.95 21.50 30.39
N LYS A 55 20.85 22.69 29.77
CA LYS A 55 21.04 22.85 28.32
C LYS A 55 22.43 22.36 27.88
N ASP A 56 23.48 22.68 28.65
CA ASP A 56 24.84 22.27 28.32
C ASP A 56 25.02 20.75 28.28
N ILE A 57 24.35 20.02 29.20
CA ILE A 57 24.37 18.55 29.22
C ILE A 57 23.62 17.99 28.01
N ILE A 58 22.46 18.58 27.68
CA ILE A 58 21.66 18.19 26.51
C ILE A 58 22.46 18.37 25.22
N ASP A 59 23.09 19.54 25.05
CA ASP A 59 23.88 19.86 23.87
C ASP A 59 25.12 18.96 23.77
N LYS A 60 25.79 18.70 24.90
CA LYS A 60 26.95 17.79 24.97
C LYS A 60 26.61 16.36 24.55
N ILE A 61 25.57 15.76 25.14
CA ILE A 61 25.17 14.39 24.79
C ILE A 61 24.58 14.35 23.38
N GLY A 62 23.85 15.38 22.96
CA GLY A 62 23.22 15.44 21.64
C GLY A 62 24.23 15.52 20.49
N ALA A 63 25.38 16.16 20.70
CA ALA A 63 26.45 16.30 19.73
C ALA A 63 27.34 15.03 19.59
N ASP A 64 27.46 14.23 20.64
CA ASP A 64 28.25 12.99 20.63
C ASP A 64 27.35 11.77 20.32
N GLN A 65 27.50 11.21 19.11
CA GLN A 65 26.69 10.09 18.64
C GLN A 65 26.91 8.80 19.47
N ASP A 66 28.12 8.57 19.98
CA ASP A 66 28.43 7.41 20.81
C ASP A 66 27.76 7.53 22.18
N LEU A 67 27.83 8.72 22.81
CA LEU A 67 27.15 9.00 24.07
C LEU A 67 25.63 8.91 23.92
N PHE A 68 25.09 9.49 22.86
CA PHE A 68 23.66 9.46 22.57
C PHE A 68 23.14 8.01 22.43
N LYS A 69 23.87 7.16 21.70
CA LYS A 69 23.47 5.78 21.42
C LYS A 69 23.37 4.92 22.69
N ILE A 70 24.25 5.13 23.67
CA ILE A 70 24.24 4.38 24.94
C ILE A 70 23.36 5.03 26.01
N ALA A 71 22.90 6.26 25.81
CA ALA A 71 22.07 6.97 26.77
C ALA A 71 20.72 6.26 26.97
N PRO A 72 20.17 6.23 28.19
CA PRO A 72 18.81 5.74 28.44
C PRO A 72 17.78 6.45 27.57
N LYS A 73 16.67 5.76 27.24
CA LYS A 73 15.64 6.31 26.36
C LYS A 73 15.04 7.63 26.85
N GLU A 74 14.86 7.78 28.15
CA GLU A 74 14.37 9.06 28.71
C GLU A 74 15.32 10.24 28.45
N VAL A 75 16.64 9.99 28.48
CA VAL A 75 17.66 10.99 28.12
C VAL A 75 17.60 11.29 26.63
N GLN A 76 17.50 10.27 25.78
CA GLN A 76 17.34 10.45 24.33
C GLN A 76 16.09 11.29 24.00
N ARG A 77 14.95 11.00 24.63
CA ARG A 77 13.70 11.76 24.48
C ARG A 77 13.85 13.21 24.94
N ARG A 78 14.54 13.48 26.05
CA ARG A 78 14.81 14.86 26.50
C ARG A 78 15.62 15.65 25.48
N ILE A 79 16.62 15.01 24.86
CA ILE A 79 17.43 15.61 23.81
C ILE A 79 16.57 15.86 22.56
N TRP A 80 15.79 14.88 22.10
CA TRP A 80 14.88 15.04 20.96
C TRP A 80 13.82 16.13 21.16
N LEU A 81 13.31 16.30 22.37
CA LEU A 81 12.39 17.39 22.71
C LEU A 81 13.05 18.77 22.63
N SER A 82 14.35 18.84 22.88
CA SER A 82 15.14 20.09 22.83
C SER A 82 15.68 20.37 21.43
N ASN A 83 15.88 19.33 20.62
CA ASN A 83 16.39 19.41 19.25
C ASN A 83 15.49 18.59 18.30
N SER A 84 14.49 19.26 17.71
CA SER A 84 13.56 18.65 16.76
C SER A 84 14.23 18.16 15.47
N ASN A 85 15.32 18.80 15.04
CA ASN A 85 16.06 18.41 13.84
C ASN A 85 16.75 17.06 14.05
N LYS A 86 17.43 16.87 15.19
CA LYS A 86 18.00 15.57 15.54
C LYS A 86 16.93 14.48 15.61
N PHE A 87 15.76 14.79 16.19
CA PHE A 87 14.66 13.83 16.21
C PHE A 87 14.19 13.47 14.81
N LYS A 88 14.09 14.44 13.90
CA LYS A 88 13.76 14.20 12.50
C LYS A 88 14.81 13.30 11.83
N GLU A 89 16.09 13.59 12.01
CA GLU A 89 17.21 12.80 11.46
C GLU A 89 17.17 11.34 11.92
N ASP A 90 16.78 11.07 13.16
CA ASP A 90 16.69 9.71 13.69
C ASP A 90 15.38 8.99 13.25
N VAL A 91 14.28 9.73 13.04
CA VAL A 91 12.96 9.16 12.66
C VAL A 91 12.87 8.86 11.17
N ILE A 92 13.36 9.75 10.30
CA ILE A 92 13.20 9.61 8.85
C ILE A 92 13.74 8.27 8.32
N PRO A 93 14.93 7.79 8.72
CA PRO A 93 15.42 6.47 8.28
C PRO A 93 14.47 5.32 8.63
N ILE A 94 13.82 5.36 9.80
CA ILE A 94 12.87 4.32 10.24
C ILE A 94 11.60 4.35 9.38
N VAL A 95 11.14 5.55 9.04
CA VAL A 95 9.99 5.75 8.14
C VAL A 95 10.32 5.26 6.73
N MET A 96 11.53 5.53 6.24
CA MET A 96 11.97 5.05 4.92
C MET A 96 12.18 3.53 4.88
N GLU A 97 12.63 2.92 5.99
CA GLU A 97 12.69 1.46 6.15
C GLU A 97 11.29 0.83 5.98
N TYR A 98 10.24 1.43 6.57
CA TYR A 98 8.86 0.96 6.40
C TYR A 98 8.33 1.17 4.97
N LYS A 99 8.56 2.35 4.39
CA LYS A 99 8.10 2.70 3.03
C LYS A 99 8.66 1.76 1.97
N ASN A 100 9.95 1.42 2.10
CA ASN A 100 10.67 0.66 1.09
C ASN A 100 10.62 -0.85 1.34
N ASP A 101 9.90 -1.30 2.37
CA ASP A 101 9.72 -2.71 2.65
C ASP A 101 8.82 -3.37 1.57
N PRO A 102 9.31 -4.40 0.87
CA PRO A 102 8.56 -5.04 -0.22
C PRO A 102 7.23 -5.67 0.23
N ASP A 103 7.16 -6.22 1.44
CA ASP A 103 5.93 -6.81 1.96
C ASP A 103 4.90 -5.74 2.30
N VAL A 104 5.32 -4.60 2.87
CA VAL A 104 4.45 -3.44 3.09
C VAL A 104 3.90 -2.92 1.77
N ILE A 105 4.76 -2.73 0.76
CA ILE A 105 4.35 -2.27 -0.57
C ILE A 105 3.34 -3.24 -1.20
N ARG A 106 3.63 -4.55 -1.13
CA ARG A 106 2.73 -5.60 -1.65
C ARG A 106 1.37 -5.57 -0.94
N MET A 107 1.35 -5.54 0.39
CA MET A 107 0.11 -5.47 1.17
C MET A 107 -0.69 -4.19 0.88
N ALA A 108 -0.03 -3.06 0.58
CA ALA A 108 -0.68 -1.82 0.22
C ALA A 108 -1.33 -1.86 -1.17
N LYS A 109 -0.82 -2.70 -2.09
CA LYS A 109 -1.38 -2.87 -3.43
C LYS A 109 -2.59 -3.79 -3.47
N GLU A 110 -2.80 -4.62 -2.45
CA GLU A 110 -3.90 -5.58 -2.41
C GLU A 110 -5.25 -4.89 -2.20
N MET A 111 -6.13 -5.00 -3.20
CA MET A 111 -7.52 -4.52 -3.17
C MET A 111 -8.50 -5.54 -2.62
N SER A 112 -8.23 -6.84 -2.74
CA SER A 112 -9.10 -7.92 -2.22
C SER A 112 -8.33 -8.81 -1.25
N ILE A 113 -8.73 -8.78 0.03
CA ILE A 113 -7.95 -9.38 1.12
C ILE A 113 -8.73 -10.52 1.78
N ASP A 114 -8.25 -11.75 1.62
CA ASP A 114 -8.89 -12.93 2.20
C ASP A 114 -8.77 -12.99 3.73
N GLN A 115 -7.60 -12.60 4.25
CA GLN A 115 -7.26 -12.72 5.68
C GLN A 115 -6.93 -11.34 6.28
N PRO A 116 -7.94 -10.46 6.42
CA PRO A 116 -7.74 -9.06 6.82
C PRO A 116 -7.01 -8.93 8.17
N THR A 117 -7.38 -9.74 9.15
CA THR A 117 -6.75 -9.72 10.48
C THR A 117 -5.27 -10.12 10.44
N LYS A 118 -4.89 -11.05 9.55
CA LYS A 118 -3.48 -11.47 9.39
C LYS A 118 -2.65 -10.34 8.79
N VAL A 119 -3.15 -9.69 7.74
CA VAL A 119 -2.49 -8.55 7.09
C VAL A 119 -2.29 -7.40 8.08
N ILE A 120 -3.35 -7.01 8.81
CA ILE A 120 -3.26 -5.95 9.83
C ILE A 120 -2.22 -6.28 10.89
N SER A 121 -2.20 -7.54 11.38
CA SER A 121 -1.24 -7.99 12.38
C SER A 121 0.19 -7.96 11.84
N GLN A 122 0.40 -8.39 10.59
CA GLN A 122 1.71 -8.36 9.94
C GLN A 122 2.24 -6.93 9.83
N ARG A 123 1.43 -5.99 9.31
CA ARG A 123 1.83 -4.57 9.21
C ARG A 123 2.20 -3.97 10.57
N ARG A 124 1.37 -4.18 11.60
CA ARG A 124 1.62 -3.64 12.96
C ARG A 124 2.82 -4.28 13.66
N SER A 125 3.14 -5.53 13.31
CA SER A 125 4.30 -6.23 13.87
C SER A 125 5.64 -5.74 13.33
N HIS A 126 5.62 -4.88 12.29
CA HIS A 126 6.82 -4.38 11.61
C HIS A 126 7.76 -3.65 12.56
N GLN A 127 9.07 -3.86 12.38
CA GLN A 127 10.09 -3.34 13.28
C GLN A 127 10.11 -1.81 13.35
N SER A 128 9.86 -1.12 12.24
CA SER A 128 9.76 0.35 12.21
C SER A 128 8.68 0.89 13.15
N ILE A 129 7.50 0.27 13.23
CA ILE A 129 6.44 0.70 14.15
C ILE A 129 6.91 0.55 15.61
N LYS A 130 7.51 -0.59 15.94
CA LYS A 130 8.08 -0.83 17.28
C LYS A 130 9.16 0.19 17.65
N LYS A 131 10.07 0.51 16.73
CA LYS A 131 11.10 1.54 16.92
C LYS A 131 10.48 2.93 17.15
N LEU A 132 9.46 3.32 16.36
CA LEU A 132 8.77 4.59 16.52
C LEU A 132 8.02 4.66 17.87
N MET A 133 7.39 3.57 18.30
CA MET A 133 6.76 3.49 19.62
C MET A 133 7.77 3.66 20.74
N ASP A 134 8.93 3.00 20.66
CA ASP A 134 10.02 3.15 21.61
C ASP A 134 10.54 4.60 21.66
N PHE A 135 10.68 5.26 20.51
CA PHE A 135 11.11 6.65 20.43
C PHE A 135 10.14 7.58 21.15
N VAL A 136 8.84 7.37 20.98
CA VAL A 136 7.79 8.19 21.58
C VAL A 136 7.64 7.91 23.08
N GLY A 137 7.57 6.65 23.50
CA GLY A 137 7.43 6.24 24.91
C GLY A 137 6.23 6.83 25.67
N GLY A 138 5.19 7.29 24.96
CA GLY A 138 4.05 8.01 25.55
C GLY A 138 4.16 9.54 25.54
N ASN A 139 5.27 10.12 25.05
CA ASN A 139 5.44 11.56 24.97
C ASN A 139 4.63 12.17 23.80
N LEU A 140 3.59 12.94 24.15
CA LEU A 140 2.67 13.54 23.17
C LEU A 140 3.37 14.48 22.16
N LYS A 141 4.40 15.23 22.58
CA LYS A 141 5.10 16.15 21.66
C LYS A 141 5.90 15.39 20.60
N LEU A 142 6.62 14.34 21.00
CA LEU A 142 7.35 13.49 20.05
C LEU A 142 6.40 12.77 19.09
N TYR A 143 5.25 12.28 19.59
CA TYR A 143 4.20 11.72 18.75
C TYR A 143 3.70 12.72 17.69
N ASN A 144 3.40 13.95 18.11
CA ASN A 144 2.94 15.01 17.20
C ASN A 144 3.99 15.42 16.16
N HIS A 145 5.28 15.38 16.52
CA HIS A 145 6.37 15.57 15.57
C HIS A 145 6.37 14.48 14.48
N ILE A 146 6.20 13.20 14.84
CA ILE A 146 6.08 12.11 13.86
C ILE A 146 4.90 12.37 12.92
N GLY A 147 3.71 12.70 13.46
CA GLY A 147 2.54 13.02 12.64
C GLY A 147 2.80 14.17 11.65
N THR A 148 3.54 15.19 12.09
CA THR A 148 3.94 16.32 11.23
C THR A 148 4.91 15.89 10.12
N TYR A 149 5.85 15.00 10.42
CA TYR A 149 6.77 14.45 9.42
C TYR A 149 6.02 13.60 8.39
N LEU A 150 5.10 12.72 8.84
CA LEU A 150 4.29 11.91 7.93
C LEU A 150 3.43 12.77 7.01
N ARG A 151 2.79 13.83 7.53
CA ARG A 151 2.06 14.82 6.72
C ARG A 151 2.96 15.48 5.67
N SER A 152 4.14 15.94 6.06
CA SER A 152 5.08 16.59 5.14
C SER A 152 5.55 15.64 4.05
N LEU A 153 5.86 14.39 4.40
CA LEU A 153 6.30 13.37 3.46
C LEU A 153 5.17 13.02 2.49
N PHE A 154 3.96 12.75 2.99
CA PHE A 154 2.78 12.48 2.17
C PHE A 154 2.48 13.63 1.21
N LEU A 155 2.53 14.89 1.66
CA LEU A 155 2.31 16.03 0.79
C LEU A 155 3.33 16.10 -0.36
N SER A 156 4.60 15.79 -0.06
CA SER A 156 5.70 15.84 -1.03
C SER A 156 5.69 14.70 -2.05
N THR A 157 5.21 13.51 -1.68
CA THR A 157 5.30 12.31 -2.54
C THR A 157 3.96 11.74 -3.00
N ASN A 158 2.85 12.11 -2.34
CA ASN A 158 1.54 11.46 -2.47
C ASN A 158 1.52 9.95 -2.15
N ASP A 159 2.52 9.44 -1.43
CA ASP A 159 2.63 8.02 -1.13
C ASP A 159 1.71 7.64 0.05
N THR A 160 0.68 6.84 -0.24
CA THR A 160 -0.32 6.40 0.73
C THR A 160 0.25 5.52 1.84
N VAL A 161 1.47 5.00 1.72
CA VAL A 161 2.13 4.26 2.80
C VAL A 161 2.28 5.09 4.07
N TYR A 162 2.42 6.42 3.95
CA TYR A 162 2.47 7.31 5.10
C TYR A 162 1.12 7.43 5.81
N CYS A 163 0.02 7.24 5.07
CA CYS A 163 -1.33 7.13 5.62
C CYS A 163 -1.48 5.83 6.41
N THR A 164 -1.01 4.71 5.86
CA THR A 164 -0.97 3.41 6.56
C THR A 164 -0.12 3.48 7.83
N LEU A 165 1.08 4.07 7.76
CA LEU A 165 1.95 4.20 8.92
C LEU A 165 1.32 5.09 10.00
N ARG A 166 0.62 6.17 9.61
CA ARG A 166 -0.14 7.03 10.54
C ARG A 166 -1.27 6.28 11.23
N PHE A 167 -1.99 5.43 10.49
CA PHE A 167 -3.07 4.59 11.00
C PHE A 167 -2.53 3.55 11.98
N ASP A 168 -1.58 2.72 11.52
CA ASP A 168 -1.07 1.60 12.30
C ASP A 168 -0.28 2.07 13.53
N LEU A 169 0.47 3.18 13.44
CA LEU A 169 1.14 3.76 14.62
C LEU A 169 0.13 4.14 15.70
N LEU A 170 -0.98 4.81 15.34
CA LEU A 170 -1.99 5.20 16.33
C LEU A 170 -2.68 3.98 16.96
N MET A 171 -3.00 2.96 16.15
CA MET A 171 -3.55 1.72 16.67
C MET A 171 -2.58 0.94 17.53
N SER A 172 -1.28 0.92 17.21
CA SER A 172 -0.28 0.30 18.07
C SER A 172 -0.09 1.05 19.39
N MET A 173 -0.21 2.39 19.40
CA MET A 173 -0.24 3.17 20.65
C MET A 173 -1.48 2.83 21.51
N HIS A 174 -2.63 2.61 20.87
CA HIS A 174 -3.84 2.14 21.54
C HIS A 174 -3.65 0.75 22.15
N GLU A 175 -3.14 -0.21 21.39
CA GLU A 175 -2.87 -1.58 21.83
C GLU A 175 -1.85 -1.62 23.00
N ALA A 176 -0.90 -0.68 23.03
CA ALA A 176 0.05 -0.50 24.12
C ALA A 176 -0.50 0.29 25.33
N ASN A 177 -1.78 0.65 25.35
CA ASN A 177 -2.45 1.41 26.42
C ASN A 177 -1.82 2.79 26.70
N LEU A 178 -1.29 3.46 25.67
CA LEU A 178 -0.70 4.80 25.79
C LEU A 178 -1.79 5.88 25.77
N GLY A 179 -2.59 5.92 26.85
CA GLY A 179 -3.78 6.76 26.99
C GLY A 179 -3.55 8.26 26.83
N ALA A 180 -2.34 8.76 27.12
CA ALA A 180 -2.00 10.17 26.92
C ALA A 180 -2.00 10.58 25.43
N ILE A 181 -1.66 9.64 24.55
CA ILE A 181 -1.66 9.86 23.09
C ILE A 181 -3.07 9.63 22.55
N THR A 182 -3.69 8.49 22.84
CA THR A 182 -4.99 8.14 22.25
C THR A 182 -6.10 9.10 22.64
N LYS A 183 -6.10 9.63 23.86
CA LYS A 183 -7.09 10.64 24.29
C LYS A 183 -6.86 12.02 23.66
N ALA A 184 -5.63 12.33 23.29
CA ALA A 184 -5.26 13.63 22.73
C ALA A 184 -5.35 13.65 21.20
N ASP A 185 -5.21 12.51 20.54
CA ASP A 185 -5.29 12.40 19.09
C ASP A 185 -6.74 12.50 18.60
N PRO A 186 -7.08 13.52 17.80
CA PRO A 186 -8.46 13.75 17.38
C PRO A 186 -8.98 12.70 16.39
N CYS A 187 -8.11 11.91 15.76
CA CYS A 187 -8.49 10.84 14.85
C CYS A 187 -8.65 9.48 15.55
N HIS A 188 -8.39 9.37 16.86
CA HIS A 188 -8.43 8.08 17.56
C HIS A 188 -9.78 7.38 17.49
N GLU A 189 -10.88 8.09 17.73
CA GLU A 189 -12.24 7.52 17.65
C GLU A 189 -12.54 6.98 16.25
N LEU A 190 -12.18 7.72 15.20
CA LEU A 190 -12.35 7.30 13.81
C LEU A 190 -11.52 6.06 13.49
N VAL A 191 -10.22 6.09 13.78
CA VAL A 191 -9.29 5.00 13.50
C VAL A 191 -9.71 3.73 14.24
N TRP A 192 -10.21 3.84 15.47
CA TRP A 192 -10.68 2.69 16.23
C TRP A 192 -11.93 2.04 15.61
N ASN A 193 -12.89 2.84 15.15
CA ASN A 193 -14.06 2.33 14.43
C ASN A 193 -13.66 1.70 13.08
N LEU A 194 -12.77 2.36 12.33
CA LEU A 194 -12.27 1.84 11.06
C LEU A 194 -11.44 0.57 11.24
N ASP A 195 -10.68 0.42 12.33
CA ASP A 195 -9.92 -0.82 12.59
C ASP A 195 -10.86 -2.02 12.75
N ALA A 196 -11.98 -1.84 13.45
CA ALA A 196 -13.01 -2.87 13.55
C ALA A 196 -13.61 -3.21 12.18
N CYS A 197 -13.87 -2.20 11.34
CA CYS A 197 -14.36 -2.36 9.96
C CYS A 197 -13.36 -3.15 9.11
N ASN A 198 -12.10 -2.75 9.15
CA ASN A 198 -11.00 -3.37 8.42
C ASN A 198 -10.81 -4.84 8.80
N ARG A 199 -10.88 -5.18 10.10
CA ARG A 199 -10.72 -6.58 10.56
C ARG A 199 -11.81 -7.52 10.08
N THR A 200 -13.03 -7.01 9.87
CA THR A 200 -14.19 -7.81 9.45
C THR A 200 -14.58 -7.59 8.00
N LEU A 201 -13.91 -6.67 7.29
CA LEU A 201 -14.28 -6.16 5.96
C LEU A 201 -15.77 -5.82 5.85
N SER A 202 -16.32 -5.24 6.92
CA SER A 202 -17.75 -4.97 7.03
C SER A 202 -18.02 -3.68 7.80
N MET A 203 -18.88 -2.85 7.24
CA MET A 203 -19.34 -1.60 7.85
C MET A 203 -20.84 -1.70 8.15
N ASP A 204 -21.16 -2.39 9.25
CA ASP A 204 -22.53 -2.52 9.74
C ASP A 204 -23.15 -1.15 10.12
N GLU A 205 -24.48 -1.09 10.20
CA GLU A 205 -25.22 0.15 10.50
C GLU A 205 -24.75 0.84 11.79
N ARG A 206 -24.40 0.06 12.82
CA ARG A 206 -23.92 0.60 14.10
C ARG A 206 -22.58 1.32 13.92
N ARG A 207 -21.65 0.73 13.15
CA ARG A 207 -20.34 1.33 12.85
C ARG A 207 -20.49 2.58 11.99
N VAL A 208 -21.35 2.53 10.98
CA VAL A 208 -21.69 3.72 10.17
C VAL A 208 -22.18 4.85 11.06
N GLU A 209 -23.11 4.57 11.97
CA GLU A 209 -23.67 5.56 12.88
C GLU A 209 -22.62 6.14 13.84
N ASN A 210 -21.72 5.32 14.37
CA ASN A 210 -20.61 5.80 15.20
C ASN A 210 -19.67 6.72 14.42
N ILE A 211 -19.34 6.36 13.17
CA ILE A 211 -18.48 7.18 12.32
C ILE A 211 -19.19 8.51 11.98
N ARG A 212 -20.48 8.49 11.67
CA ARG A 212 -21.27 9.72 11.45
C ARG A 212 -21.26 10.63 12.68
N LYS A 213 -21.55 10.09 13.87
CA LYS A 213 -21.48 10.84 15.13
C LYS A 213 -20.10 11.42 15.40
N PHE A 214 -19.03 10.77 14.96
CA PHE A 214 -17.69 11.34 15.02
C PHE A 214 -17.58 12.60 14.14
N PHE A 215 -18.05 12.54 12.89
CA PHE A 215 -18.03 13.70 11.98
C PHE A 215 -18.90 14.86 12.47
N ASP A 216 -20.04 14.58 13.13
CA ASP A 216 -20.93 15.61 13.67
C ASP A 216 -20.28 16.48 14.76
N LYS A 217 -19.20 15.99 15.40
CA LYS A 217 -18.45 16.72 16.43
C LYS A 217 -17.41 17.69 15.86
N ILE A 218 -17.16 17.65 14.55
CA ILE A 218 -16.04 18.35 13.92
C ILE A 218 -16.56 19.57 13.16
N ASP A 219 -15.94 20.72 13.39
CA ASP A 219 -16.30 21.96 12.73
C ASP A 219 -15.98 21.90 11.23
N ARG A 220 -16.82 22.57 10.42
CA ARG A 220 -16.86 22.50 8.94
C ARG A 220 -15.56 22.87 8.20
N ASP A 221 -14.58 23.46 8.88
CA ASP A 221 -13.30 23.92 8.34
C ASP A 221 -12.11 23.54 9.25
N ASP A 222 -12.30 22.56 10.14
CA ASP A 222 -11.28 22.17 11.11
C ASP A 222 -10.06 21.51 10.42
N PRO A 223 -8.82 21.95 10.69
CA PRO A 223 -7.59 21.35 10.16
C PRO A 223 -7.47 19.83 10.34
N VAL A 224 -8.18 19.25 11.32
CA VAL A 224 -8.25 17.79 11.54
C VAL A 224 -8.71 17.03 10.30
N TYR A 225 -9.48 17.66 9.39
CA TYR A 225 -9.86 17.02 8.13
C TYR A 225 -8.66 16.61 7.27
N GLY A 226 -7.50 17.26 7.42
CA GLY A 226 -6.27 16.82 6.77
C GLY A 226 -5.80 15.45 7.27
N ASP A 227 -5.80 15.25 8.59
CA ASP A 227 -5.42 13.97 9.20
C ASP A 227 -6.51 12.89 8.97
N ILE A 228 -7.79 13.25 9.03
CA ILE A 228 -8.92 12.35 8.72
C ILE A 228 -8.84 11.87 7.27
N ALA A 229 -8.61 12.79 6.32
CA ALA A 229 -8.49 12.42 4.93
C ALA A 229 -7.29 11.48 4.71
N MET A 230 -6.15 11.71 5.37
CA MET A 230 -5.04 10.75 5.35
C MET A 230 -5.46 9.38 5.89
N ILE A 231 -6.15 9.31 7.04
CA ILE A 231 -6.65 8.04 7.60
C ILE A 231 -7.56 7.30 6.60
N LEU A 232 -8.47 8.01 5.93
CA LEU A 232 -9.36 7.43 4.92
C LEU A 232 -8.64 7.05 3.63
N ASN A 233 -7.48 7.66 3.35
CA ASN A 233 -6.63 7.37 2.20
C ASN A 233 -5.64 6.21 2.43
N ASP A 234 -5.64 5.60 3.63
CA ASP A 234 -4.99 4.31 3.83
C ASP A 234 -5.53 3.28 2.81
N PRO A 235 -4.68 2.58 2.04
CA PRO A 235 -5.13 1.68 0.98
C PRO A 235 -6.09 0.60 1.48
N PHE A 236 -5.83 0.03 2.65
CA PHE A 236 -6.69 -1.00 3.24
C PHE A 236 -8.07 -0.45 3.59
N THR A 237 -8.11 0.70 4.25
CA THR A 237 -9.36 1.40 4.61
C THR A 237 -10.14 1.83 3.38
N SER A 238 -9.49 2.47 2.42
CA SER A 238 -10.16 2.95 1.19
C SER A 238 -10.70 1.80 0.34
N ASN A 239 -9.99 0.67 0.25
CA ASN A 239 -10.49 -0.52 -0.44
C ASN A 239 -11.67 -1.14 0.31
N MET A 240 -11.61 -1.23 1.64
CA MET A 240 -12.74 -1.69 2.46
C MET A 240 -13.99 -0.81 2.25
N ILE A 241 -13.83 0.51 2.17
CA ILE A 241 -14.93 1.44 1.88
C ILE A 241 -15.45 1.23 0.45
N ALA A 242 -14.57 1.01 -0.53
CA ALA A 242 -14.97 0.73 -1.92
C ALA A 242 -15.74 -0.59 -2.04
N SER A 243 -15.32 -1.65 -1.36
CA SER A 243 -16.07 -2.91 -1.29
C SER A 243 -17.46 -2.70 -0.68
N ARG A 244 -17.56 -1.97 0.44
CA ARG A 244 -18.88 -1.65 1.04
C ARG A 244 -19.74 -0.80 0.11
N LEU A 245 -19.14 0.15 -0.63
CA LEU A 245 -19.86 0.97 -1.60
C LEU A 245 -20.44 0.11 -2.73
N LEU A 246 -19.72 -0.92 -3.18
CA LEU A 246 -20.21 -1.89 -4.15
C LEU A 246 -21.39 -2.71 -3.57
N GLU A 247 -21.28 -3.21 -2.34
CA GLU A 247 -22.39 -3.90 -1.67
C GLU A 247 -23.66 -3.05 -1.60
N LEU A 248 -23.52 -1.78 -1.15
CA LEU A 248 -24.64 -0.83 -1.11
C LEU A 248 -25.23 -0.58 -2.50
N THR A 249 -24.38 -0.48 -3.52
CA THR A 249 -24.84 -0.31 -4.90
C THR A 249 -25.66 -1.51 -5.36
N ASN A 250 -25.21 -2.73 -5.05
CA ASN A 250 -25.97 -3.96 -5.32
C ASN A 250 -27.31 -3.99 -4.55
N GLU A 251 -27.31 -3.68 -3.25
CA GLU A 251 -28.51 -3.66 -2.40
C GLU A 251 -29.57 -2.68 -2.94
N VAL A 252 -29.16 -1.46 -3.29
CA VAL A 252 -30.06 -0.41 -3.81
C VAL A 252 -30.60 -0.79 -5.18
N THR A 253 -29.73 -1.29 -6.06
CA THR A 253 -30.09 -1.72 -7.43
C THR A 253 -31.09 -2.87 -7.41
N ASN A 254 -30.83 -3.92 -6.62
CA ASN A 254 -31.71 -5.08 -6.50
C ASN A 254 -33.06 -4.75 -5.84
N SER A 255 -33.13 -3.65 -5.09
CA SER A 255 -34.37 -3.13 -4.52
C SER A 255 -35.19 -2.28 -5.51
N GLY A 256 -34.73 -2.10 -6.75
CA GLY A 256 -35.37 -1.26 -7.76
C GLY A 256 -35.33 0.24 -7.44
N ARG A 257 -34.43 0.66 -6.54
CA ARG A 257 -34.22 2.07 -6.17
C ARG A 257 -33.06 2.64 -6.98
N ALA A 258 -33.11 3.94 -7.26
CA ALA A 258 -32.02 4.62 -7.96
C ALA A 258 -30.86 4.91 -6.98
N ALA A 259 -29.63 4.51 -7.32
CA ALA A 259 -28.44 4.59 -6.46
C ALA A 259 -28.23 5.98 -5.83
N GLN A 260 -28.44 7.04 -6.61
CA GLN A 260 -28.29 8.43 -6.21
C GLN A 260 -29.27 8.91 -5.13
N THR A 261 -30.37 8.16 -4.91
CA THR A 261 -31.38 8.51 -3.90
C THR A 261 -31.04 7.95 -2.51
N ASP A 262 -30.10 7.01 -2.42
CA ASP A 262 -29.73 6.38 -1.16
C ASP A 262 -28.67 7.21 -0.41
N SER A 263 -29.06 7.80 0.72
CA SER A 263 -28.18 8.68 1.50
C SER A 263 -26.96 7.95 2.06
N THR A 264 -27.06 6.66 2.34
CA THR A 264 -25.95 5.88 2.91
C THR A 264 -24.93 5.53 1.84
N LEU A 265 -25.39 5.19 0.64
CA LEU A 265 -24.53 5.03 -0.54
C LEU A 265 -23.75 6.31 -0.83
N ILE A 266 -24.44 7.45 -0.94
CA ILE A 266 -23.80 8.75 -1.23
C ILE A 266 -22.83 9.17 -0.12
N TRP A 267 -23.19 8.93 1.14
CA TRP A 267 -22.29 9.21 2.26
C TRP A 267 -21.03 8.35 2.22
N THR A 268 -21.16 7.04 1.95
CA THR A 268 -20.02 6.12 1.80
C THR A 268 -19.10 6.54 0.65
N ALA A 269 -19.68 6.91 -0.50
CA ALA A 269 -18.93 7.47 -1.63
C ALA A 269 -18.21 8.77 -1.25
N THR A 270 -18.83 9.62 -0.43
CA THR A 270 -18.23 10.86 0.07
C THR A 270 -17.04 10.60 1.00
N MET A 271 -17.08 9.56 1.84
CA MET A 271 -15.95 9.17 2.69
C MET A 271 -14.76 8.66 1.86
N LEU A 272 -15.02 7.86 0.82
CA LEU A 272 -13.99 7.43 -0.12
C LEU A 272 -13.38 8.63 -0.87
N ASN A 273 -14.24 9.57 -1.31
CA ASN A 273 -13.81 10.78 -1.99
C ASN A 273 -12.99 11.72 -1.10
N LEU A 274 -13.33 11.82 0.19
CA LEU A 274 -12.56 12.58 1.18
C LEU A 274 -11.14 12.03 1.31
N GLY A 275 -10.98 10.69 1.39
CA GLY A 275 -9.67 10.04 1.36
C GLY A 275 -8.89 10.37 0.10
N ALA A 276 -9.50 10.22 -1.08
CA ALA A 276 -8.86 10.53 -2.36
C ALA A 276 -8.37 11.99 -2.48
N HIS A 277 -9.02 12.91 -1.77
CA HIS A 277 -8.67 14.33 -1.76
C HIS A 277 -7.68 14.73 -0.65
N ALA A 278 -7.15 13.79 0.14
CA ALA A 278 -6.29 14.08 1.29
C ALA A 278 -5.13 15.02 0.96
N ARG A 279 -4.40 14.73 -0.13
CA ARG A 279 -3.27 15.58 -0.55
C ARG A 279 -3.71 16.97 -0.97
N LYS A 280 -4.81 17.10 -1.72
CA LYS A 280 -5.35 18.39 -2.17
C LYS A 280 -5.83 19.23 -0.99
N ILE A 281 -6.47 18.62 0.00
CA ILE A 281 -6.90 19.29 1.24
C ILE A 281 -5.68 19.82 2.00
N LEU A 282 -4.66 18.98 2.20
CA LEU A 282 -3.42 19.39 2.87
C LEU A 282 -2.65 20.46 2.09
N GLN A 283 -2.61 20.38 0.76
CA GLN A 283 -1.91 21.35 -0.07
C GLN A 283 -2.60 22.71 -0.10
N THR A 284 -3.92 22.72 -0.24
CA THR A 284 -4.71 23.95 -0.38
C THR A 284 -5.12 24.55 0.95
N GLN A 285 -4.98 23.80 2.05
CA GLN A 285 -5.47 24.15 3.39
C GLN A 285 -6.97 24.47 3.40
N LYS A 286 -7.74 23.88 2.46
CA LYS A 286 -9.20 23.98 2.40
C LYS A 286 -9.79 22.73 3.05
N PHE A 287 -10.00 22.79 4.36
CA PHE A 287 -10.40 21.66 5.20
C PHE A 287 -11.91 21.39 5.16
N ARG A 288 -12.43 21.11 3.96
CA ARG A 288 -13.85 20.79 3.74
C ARG A 288 -14.01 19.42 3.13
N ILE A 289 -15.08 18.74 3.49
CA ILE A 289 -15.48 17.48 2.86
C ILE A 289 -15.82 17.74 1.38
N PRO A 290 -15.09 17.12 0.43
CA PRO A 290 -15.36 17.29 -0.99
C PRO A 290 -16.60 16.50 -1.39
N LYS A 291 -17.46 17.12 -2.20
CA LYS A 291 -18.62 16.44 -2.77
C LYS A 291 -18.17 15.46 -3.85
N VAL A 292 -18.91 14.36 -4.00
CA VAL A 292 -18.78 13.47 -5.15
C VAL A 292 -19.41 14.16 -6.36
N ASP A 293 -18.72 14.14 -7.50
CA ASP A 293 -19.18 14.82 -8.72
C ASP A 293 -20.44 14.16 -9.31
N ALA A 294 -21.30 14.98 -9.91
CA ALA A 294 -22.56 14.54 -10.51
C ALA A 294 -22.33 13.50 -11.62
N VAL A 295 -21.22 13.60 -12.37
CA VAL A 295 -20.82 12.61 -13.37
C VAL A 295 -20.68 11.21 -12.75
N VAL A 296 -20.21 11.12 -11.51
CA VAL A 296 -20.13 9.84 -10.79
C VAL A 296 -21.49 9.43 -10.26
N THR A 297 -22.19 10.34 -9.57
CA THR A 297 -23.43 9.97 -8.86
C THR A 297 -24.60 9.70 -9.80
N GLU A 298 -24.72 10.41 -10.92
CA GLU A 298 -25.85 10.32 -11.84
C GLU A 298 -25.55 9.43 -13.05
N LYS A 299 -24.36 9.54 -13.64
CA LYS A 299 -23.99 8.78 -14.85
C LYS A 299 -23.30 7.47 -14.51
N PHE A 300 -22.15 7.49 -13.83
CA PHE A 300 -21.39 6.26 -13.52
C PHE A 300 -22.21 5.24 -12.73
N LEU A 301 -22.82 5.65 -11.60
CA LEU A 301 -23.63 4.74 -10.79
C LEU A 301 -24.84 4.20 -11.56
N GLY A 302 -25.44 4.99 -12.45
CA GLY A 302 -26.53 4.54 -13.30
C GLY A 302 -26.10 3.44 -14.26
N VAL A 303 -24.96 3.62 -14.95
CA VAL A 303 -24.41 2.60 -15.86
C VAL A 303 -24.01 1.35 -15.06
N LEU A 304 -23.37 1.50 -13.89
CA LEU A 304 -22.99 0.36 -13.05
C LEU A 304 -24.21 -0.41 -12.52
N SER A 305 -25.28 0.29 -12.15
CA SER A 305 -26.54 -0.33 -11.72
C SER A 305 -27.15 -1.16 -12.84
N ASN A 306 -27.14 -0.66 -14.08
CA ASN A 306 -27.58 -1.43 -15.25
C ASN A 306 -26.72 -2.68 -15.44
N CYS A 307 -25.39 -2.56 -15.27
CA CYS A 307 -24.50 -3.71 -15.32
C CYS A 307 -24.88 -4.77 -14.28
N ILE A 308 -25.11 -4.36 -13.03
CA ILE A 308 -25.54 -5.26 -11.94
C ILE A 308 -26.87 -5.95 -12.26
N LEU A 309 -27.86 -5.22 -12.80
CA LEU A 309 -29.17 -5.78 -13.17
C LEU A 309 -29.04 -6.81 -14.29
N ASP A 310 -28.28 -6.51 -15.34
CA ASP A 310 -28.02 -7.44 -16.44
C ASP A 310 -27.38 -8.73 -15.93
N ASP A 311 -26.45 -8.65 -14.98
CA ASP A 311 -25.79 -9.82 -14.39
C ASP A 311 -26.78 -10.67 -13.60
N ALA A 312 -27.62 -10.03 -12.80
CA ALA A 312 -28.66 -10.72 -12.03
C ALA A 312 -29.65 -11.42 -12.97
N LEU A 313 -30.02 -10.80 -14.10
CA LEU A 313 -30.88 -11.40 -15.12
C LEU A 313 -30.20 -12.60 -15.80
N ASN A 314 -28.93 -12.48 -16.17
CA ASN A 314 -28.16 -13.56 -16.79
C ASN A 314 -28.02 -14.77 -15.84
N GLN A 315 -27.79 -14.52 -14.55
CA GLN A 315 -27.74 -15.57 -13.53
C GLN A 315 -29.09 -16.30 -13.38
N LEU A 316 -30.20 -15.56 -13.38
CA LEU A 316 -31.55 -16.14 -13.32
C LEU A 316 -31.90 -16.96 -14.55
N GLN A 317 -31.47 -16.51 -15.73
CA GLN A 317 -31.71 -17.19 -17.00
C GLN A 317 -30.87 -18.46 -17.16
N LYS A 318 -29.93 -18.75 -16.24
CA LYS A 318 -28.93 -19.81 -16.37
C LYS A 318 -28.29 -19.77 -17.77
N ALA A 319 -27.97 -18.56 -18.24
CA ALA A 319 -27.29 -18.40 -19.51
C ALA A 319 -26.03 -19.28 -19.46
N ASP A 320 -26.01 -20.29 -20.31
CA ASP A 320 -24.91 -21.22 -20.38
C ASP A 320 -23.66 -20.45 -20.84
N ASP A 321 -22.47 -20.88 -20.43
CA ASP A 321 -21.19 -20.24 -20.82
C ASP A 321 -21.01 -20.19 -22.35
N SER A 322 -21.87 -20.90 -23.09
CA SER A 322 -22.03 -20.94 -24.55
C SER A 322 -22.66 -19.68 -25.18
N ALA A 323 -23.22 -18.74 -24.41
CA ALA A 323 -23.72 -17.47 -24.95
C ALA A 323 -22.59 -16.67 -25.64
N GLU A 324 -22.88 -16.16 -26.85
CA GLU A 324 -21.92 -15.42 -27.67
C GLU A 324 -21.54 -14.08 -27.03
N LEU A 325 -20.22 -13.78 -27.01
CA LEU A 325 -19.67 -12.53 -26.48
C LEU A 325 -20.14 -11.29 -27.25
N ASP A 326 -20.48 -11.44 -28.53
CA ASP A 326 -20.88 -10.36 -29.43
C ASP A 326 -22.21 -9.68 -29.02
N SER A 327 -22.97 -10.31 -28.12
CA SER A 327 -24.22 -9.77 -27.58
C SER A 327 -24.06 -8.90 -26.32
N VAL A 328 -22.84 -8.79 -25.79
CA VAL A 328 -22.58 -8.06 -24.53
C VAL A 328 -22.68 -6.55 -24.77
N ALA A 329 -23.59 -5.90 -24.04
CA ALA A 329 -23.76 -4.45 -24.10
C ALA A 329 -22.50 -3.70 -23.62
N SER A 330 -22.14 -2.61 -24.30
CA SER A 330 -20.98 -1.79 -23.93
C SER A 330 -21.20 -1.00 -22.63
N ALA A 331 -20.14 -0.87 -21.83
CA ALA A 331 -20.09 -0.01 -20.64
C ALA A 331 -19.34 1.32 -20.84
N ASP A 332 -19.12 1.76 -22.09
CA ASP A 332 -18.33 2.97 -22.43
C ASP A 332 -18.81 4.25 -21.72
N GLY A 333 -20.08 4.29 -21.29
CA GLY A 333 -20.62 5.37 -20.46
C GLY A 333 -19.86 5.62 -19.14
N MET A 334 -19.04 4.67 -18.68
CA MET A 334 -18.23 4.79 -17.46
C MET A 334 -16.93 5.58 -17.67
N ILE A 335 -16.36 5.59 -18.88
CA ILE A 335 -14.97 6.01 -19.15
C ILE A 335 -14.69 7.44 -18.68
N GLU A 336 -15.59 8.38 -18.99
CA GLU A 336 -15.46 9.79 -18.58
C GLU A 336 -15.32 9.94 -17.06
N SER A 337 -15.98 9.08 -16.28
CA SER A 337 -15.90 9.14 -14.82
C SER A 337 -14.59 8.58 -14.28
N LEU A 338 -13.94 7.69 -15.03
CA LEU A 338 -12.69 7.04 -14.63
C LEU A 338 -11.47 7.97 -14.73
N ASP A 339 -11.53 9.02 -15.53
CA ASP A 339 -10.42 9.97 -15.69
C ASP A 339 -10.22 10.82 -14.43
N ASP A 340 -11.32 11.37 -13.89
CA ASP A 340 -11.24 12.38 -12.83
C ASP A 340 -11.67 11.88 -11.45
N SER A 341 -12.31 10.70 -11.35
CA SER A 341 -12.84 10.20 -10.09
C SER A 341 -12.17 8.92 -9.59
N GLU A 342 -11.50 9.06 -8.45
CA GLU A 342 -10.97 7.92 -7.69
C GLU A 342 -12.07 6.98 -7.17
N VAL A 343 -13.24 7.54 -6.84
CA VAL A 343 -14.41 6.76 -6.42
C VAL A 343 -14.86 5.84 -7.55
N ALA A 344 -15.01 6.38 -8.76
CA ALA A 344 -15.42 5.59 -9.93
C ALA A 344 -14.40 4.50 -10.27
N ARG A 345 -13.10 4.85 -10.28
CA ARG A 345 -12.01 3.87 -10.52
C ARG A 345 -12.05 2.72 -9.51
N LYS A 346 -12.00 3.03 -8.20
CA LYS A 346 -12.00 1.99 -7.17
C LYS A 346 -13.27 1.15 -7.21
N LEU A 347 -14.43 1.77 -7.39
CA LEU A 347 -15.71 1.05 -7.45
C LEU A 347 -15.76 0.09 -8.65
N LEU A 348 -15.30 0.52 -9.83
CA LEU A 348 -15.20 -0.36 -11.01
C LEU A 348 -14.19 -1.49 -10.80
N CYS A 349 -13.01 -1.19 -10.25
CA CYS A 349 -12.01 -2.21 -9.94
C CYS A 349 -12.56 -3.28 -8.99
N HIS A 350 -13.23 -2.89 -7.91
CA HIS A 350 -13.87 -3.83 -6.97
C HIS A 350 -14.98 -4.64 -7.65
N TYR A 351 -15.79 -4.02 -8.52
CA TYR A 351 -16.78 -4.74 -9.31
C TYR A 351 -16.12 -5.80 -10.20
N ILE A 352 -15.06 -5.47 -10.93
CA ILE A 352 -14.36 -6.42 -11.80
C ILE A 352 -13.74 -7.57 -11.00
N LEU A 353 -13.13 -7.28 -9.85
CA LEU A 353 -12.55 -8.30 -8.97
C LEU A 353 -13.62 -9.26 -8.45
N ASP A 354 -14.79 -8.75 -8.06
CA ASP A 354 -15.97 -9.56 -7.68
C ASP A 354 -16.43 -10.47 -8.84
N LYS A 355 -16.51 -9.95 -10.06
CA LYS A 355 -16.91 -10.75 -11.24
C LYS A 355 -15.90 -11.81 -11.62
N LEU A 356 -14.60 -11.52 -11.48
CA LEU A 356 -13.55 -12.51 -11.65
C LEU A 356 -13.69 -13.63 -10.62
N GLU A 357 -13.88 -13.28 -9.34
CA GLU A 357 -14.06 -14.27 -8.27
C GLU A 357 -15.26 -15.20 -8.52
N HIS A 358 -16.37 -14.65 -9.01
CA HIS A 358 -17.58 -15.39 -9.36
C HIS A 358 -17.57 -16.03 -10.76
N THR A 359 -16.44 -15.97 -11.48
CA THR A 359 -16.27 -16.56 -12.82
C THR A 359 -17.20 -16.02 -13.90
N ASP A 360 -17.65 -14.77 -13.78
CA ASP A 360 -18.58 -14.13 -14.72
C ASP A 360 -17.84 -13.47 -15.89
N ILE A 361 -17.56 -14.27 -16.92
CA ILE A 361 -16.81 -13.81 -18.09
C ILE A 361 -17.55 -12.77 -18.93
N HIS A 362 -18.88 -12.74 -18.89
CA HIS A 362 -19.67 -11.76 -19.65
C HIS A 362 -19.54 -10.36 -19.05
N SER A 363 -19.63 -10.28 -17.72
CA SER A 363 -19.37 -9.03 -17.00
C SER A 363 -17.94 -8.53 -17.20
N LEU A 364 -16.96 -9.44 -17.21
CA LEU A 364 -15.57 -9.10 -17.50
C LEU A 364 -15.40 -8.55 -18.93
N ALA A 365 -15.99 -9.21 -19.93
CA ALA A 365 -15.94 -8.77 -21.32
C ALA A 365 -16.54 -7.37 -21.52
N ARG A 366 -17.60 -7.05 -20.76
CA ARG A 366 -18.22 -5.72 -20.77
C ARG A 366 -17.34 -4.62 -20.16
N THR A 367 -16.65 -4.92 -19.06
CA THR A 367 -16.10 -3.89 -18.17
C THR A 367 -14.58 -3.75 -18.21
N LEU A 368 -13.83 -4.81 -18.54
CA LEU A 368 -12.37 -4.73 -18.74
C LEU A 368 -11.95 -3.73 -19.83
N PRO A 369 -12.67 -3.58 -20.96
CA PRO A 369 -12.35 -2.55 -21.94
C PRO A 369 -12.34 -1.13 -21.37
N CYS A 370 -13.19 -0.83 -20.37
CA CYS A 370 -13.21 0.49 -19.72
C CYS A 370 -11.89 0.78 -18.96
N ILE A 371 -11.31 -0.23 -18.31
CA ILE A 371 -10.01 -0.11 -17.63
C ILE A 371 -8.91 0.13 -18.65
N TYR A 372 -8.86 -0.66 -19.72
CA TYR A 372 -7.87 -0.49 -20.77
C TYR A 372 -7.97 0.88 -21.45
N GLN A 373 -9.17 1.30 -21.86
CA GLN A 373 -9.36 2.58 -22.55
C GLN A 373 -9.01 3.78 -21.66
N SER A 374 -9.37 3.73 -20.37
CA SER A 374 -8.97 4.75 -19.39
C SER A 374 -7.45 4.79 -19.21
N LEU A 375 -6.79 3.63 -19.05
CA LEU A 375 -5.33 3.56 -18.98
C LEU A 375 -4.67 4.09 -20.26
N ALA A 376 -5.19 3.70 -21.43
CA ALA A 376 -4.66 4.10 -22.73
C ALA A 376 -4.77 5.60 -22.98
N LYS A 377 -5.88 6.23 -22.58
CA LYS A 377 -6.07 7.68 -22.66
C LYS A 377 -5.07 8.46 -21.82
N ASN A 378 -4.64 7.88 -20.71
CA ASN A 378 -3.74 8.51 -19.73
C ASN A 378 -2.27 8.01 -19.85
N SER A 379 -1.99 7.18 -20.87
CA SER A 379 -0.66 6.66 -21.19
C SER A 379 0.04 7.48 -22.31
N PRO A 380 1.38 7.48 -22.42
CA PRO A 380 2.33 6.82 -21.52
C PRO A 380 2.59 7.64 -20.24
N TYR A 381 2.66 6.95 -19.10
CA TYR A 381 3.10 7.54 -17.84
C TYR A 381 4.59 7.29 -17.63
N ASP A 382 5.33 8.35 -17.33
CA ASP A 382 6.76 8.25 -17.04
C ASP A 382 6.96 7.99 -15.54
N TYR A 383 7.10 6.70 -15.21
CA TYR A 383 7.33 6.18 -13.86
C TYR A 383 8.73 6.51 -13.30
N GLU A 384 9.67 6.92 -14.16
CA GLU A 384 11.05 7.25 -13.79
C GLU A 384 11.29 8.74 -13.67
N ASN A 385 10.39 9.58 -14.18
CA ASN A 385 10.55 11.02 -14.11
C ASN A 385 10.56 11.51 -12.66
N PRO A 386 11.65 12.17 -12.21
CA PRO A 386 11.64 12.86 -10.93
C PRO A 386 10.64 14.02 -10.88
N ALA A 387 10.20 14.56 -12.03
CA ALA A 387 9.11 15.55 -12.10
C ALA A 387 7.72 14.93 -11.92
N ASN A 388 7.58 13.62 -12.20
CA ASN A 388 6.42 12.79 -11.85
C ASN A 388 6.67 11.97 -10.56
N SER A 389 7.54 12.46 -9.65
CA SER A 389 7.87 11.82 -8.37
C SER A 389 6.67 11.58 -7.43
N VAL A 390 5.50 11.99 -7.90
CA VAL A 390 4.21 11.87 -7.28
C VAL A 390 3.36 11.08 -8.26
N LEU A 391 3.20 9.76 -8.02
CA LEU A 391 2.21 9.01 -8.78
C LEU A 391 0.84 9.68 -8.63
N ASP A 392 0.20 9.93 -9.77
CA ASP A 392 -1.22 10.30 -9.74
C ASP A 392 -2.06 9.12 -9.21
N SER A 393 -3.24 9.44 -8.69
CA SER A 393 -4.10 8.43 -8.09
C SER A 393 -4.59 7.39 -9.10
N LEU A 394 -4.67 7.75 -10.39
CA LEU A 394 -5.12 6.85 -11.46
C LEU A 394 -4.15 5.68 -11.63
N HIS A 395 -2.86 5.97 -11.80
CA HIS A 395 -1.84 4.94 -11.99
C HIS A 395 -1.66 4.09 -10.74
N VAL A 396 -1.73 4.68 -9.54
CA VAL A 396 -1.70 3.90 -8.28
C VAL A 396 -2.83 2.89 -8.23
N THR A 397 -4.07 3.32 -8.51
CA THR A 397 -5.23 2.43 -8.44
C THR A 397 -5.20 1.36 -9.52
N TYR A 398 -4.73 1.66 -10.73
CA TYR A 398 -4.57 0.63 -11.75
C TYR A 398 -3.43 -0.34 -11.46
N GLN A 399 -2.32 0.12 -10.88
CA GLN A 399 -1.29 -0.80 -10.38
C GLN A 399 -1.82 -1.76 -9.33
N SER A 400 -2.61 -1.27 -8.37
CA SER A 400 -3.29 -2.10 -7.36
C SER A 400 -4.31 -3.05 -7.99
N PHE A 401 -5.07 -2.58 -8.98
CA PHE A 401 -6.03 -3.41 -9.70
C PHE A 401 -5.35 -4.59 -10.40
N PHE A 402 -4.33 -4.34 -11.22
CA PHE A 402 -3.61 -5.43 -11.90
C PHE A 402 -2.96 -6.39 -10.91
N HIS A 403 -2.45 -5.89 -9.78
CA HIS A 403 -1.86 -6.72 -8.73
C HIS A 403 -2.88 -7.73 -8.19
N SER A 404 -4.03 -7.22 -7.73
CA SER A 404 -5.11 -8.07 -7.20
C SER A 404 -5.76 -8.94 -8.28
N PHE A 405 -5.98 -8.40 -9.47
CA PHE A 405 -6.60 -9.13 -10.58
C PHE A 405 -5.76 -10.36 -10.97
N LEU A 406 -4.45 -10.18 -11.15
CA LEU A 406 -3.54 -11.28 -11.47
C LEU A 406 -3.38 -12.24 -10.28
N GLY A 407 -3.36 -11.73 -9.04
CA GLY A 407 -3.37 -12.56 -7.83
C GLY A 407 -4.61 -13.46 -7.72
N LEU A 408 -5.81 -12.92 -8.00
CA LEU A 408 -7.06 -13.67 -8.08
C LEU A 408 -7.04 -14.68 -9.23
N LEU A 409 -6.55 -14.27 -10.41
CA LEU A 409 -6.46 -15.12 -11.59
C LEU A 409 -5.54 -16.33 -11.36
N MET A 410 -4.51 -16.19 -10.52
CA MET A 410 -3.62 -17.29 -10.13
C MET A 410 -4.27 -18.34 -9.21
N ARG A 411 -5.44 -18.07 -8.62
CA ARG A 411 -6.15 -19.07 -7.80
C ARG A 411 -6.55 -20.27 -8.65
N GLN A 412 -6.51 -21.47 -8.06
CA GLN A 412 -6.62 -22.76 -8.77
C GLN A 412 -7.80 -22.85 -9.76
N LEU A 413 -8.99 -22.38 -9.38
CA LEU A 413 -10.17 -22.39 -10.24
C LEU A 413 -10.01 -21.45 -11.44
N GLN A 414 -9.54 -20.23 -11.19
CA GLN A 414 -9.44 -19.16 -12.18
C GLN A 414 -8.35 -19.45 -13.20
N ILE A 415 -7.17 -19.86 -12.75
CA ILE A 415 -6.06 -20.19 -13.65
C ILE A 415 -6.41 -21.37 -14.55
N THR A 416 -7.17 -22.35 -14.04
CA THR A 416 -7.62 -23.50 -14.83
C THR A 416 -8.57 -23.05 -15.95
N ARG A 417 -9.58 -22.21 -15.63
CA ARG A 417 -10.51 -21.68 -16.64
C ARG A 417 -9.78 -20.83 -17.69
N PHE A 418 -8.91 -19.92 -17.22
CA PHE A 418 -8.10 -19.07 -18.09
C PHE A 418 -7.24 -19.86 -19.07
N LEU A 419 -6.56 -20.91 -18.60
CA LEU A 419 -5.69 -21.71 -19.46
C LEU A 419 -6.43 -22.65 -20.43
N THR A 420 -7.69 -22.99 -20.15
CA THR A 420 -8.43 -24.01 -20.91
C THR A 420 -9.55 -23.46 -21.79
N SER A 421 -10.03 -22.24 -21.54
CA SER A 421 -11.13 -21.62 -22.28
C SER A 421 -10.66 -20.50 -23.20
N ALA A 422 -10.85 -20.67 -24.51
CA ALA A 422 -10.52 -19.63 -25.50
C ALA A 422 -11.25 -18.30 -25.23
N LYS A 423 -12.48 -18.36 -24.70
CA LYS A 423 -13.28 -17.18 -24.32
C LYS A 423 -12.59 -16.38 -23.22
N TRP A 424 -12.06 -17.06 -22.20
CA TRP A 424 -11.31 -16.42 -21.11
C TRP A 424 -9.97 -15.86 -21.58
N GLN A 425 -9.28 -16.60 -22.45
CA GLN A 425 -8.03 -16.15 -23.06
C GLN A 425 -8.22 -14.88 -23.89
N GLN A 426 -9.30 -14.81 -24.68
CA GLN A 426 -9.62 -13.63 -25.47
C GLN A 426 -9.85 -12.41 -24.58
N VAL A 427 -10.81 -12.49 -23.66
CA VAL A 427 -11.23 -11.36 -22.83
C VAL A 427 -10.12 -10.88 -21.89
N ILE A 428 -9.36 -11.79 -21.28
CA ILE A 428 -8.34 -11.43 -20.30
C ILE A 428 -7.01 -11.14 -20.99
N MET A 429 -6.50 -12.08 -21.79
CA MET A 429 -5.15 -11.93 -22.33
C MET A 429 -5.13 -10.99 -23.54
N ASN A 430 -5.98 -11.24 -24.54
CA ASN A 430 -5.91 -10.54 -25.82
C ASN A 430 -6.53 -9.14 -25.75
N ASP A 431 -7.63 -8.97 -25.01
CA ASP A 431 -8.38 -7.71 -24.97
C ASP A 431 -7.90 -6.78 -23.84
N LEU A 432 -7.21 -7.30 -22.81
CA LEU A 432 -6.73 -6.51 -21.67
C LEU A 432 -5.22 -6.59 -21.46
N LEU A 433 -4.67 -7.77 -21.10
CA LEU A 433 -3.31 -7.87 -20.58
C LEU A 433 -2.24 -7.55 -21.63
N LEU A 434 -2.36 -8.06 -22.85
CA LEU A 434 -1.40 -7.78 -23.93
C LEU A 434 -1.44 -6.29 -24.33
N PRO A 435 -2.60 -5.68 -24.66
CA PRO A 435 -2.66 -4.27 -25.00
C PRO A 435 -2.19 -3.34 -23.87
N ALA A 436 -2.54 -3.66 -22.61
CA ALA A 436 -2.14 -2.85 -21.46
C ALA A 436 -0.63 -2.94 -21.19
N ALA A 437 -0.03 -4.13 -21.31
CA ALA A 437 1.41 -4.32 -21.14
C ALA A 437 2.25 -3.66 -22.25
N GLU A 438 1.70 -3.45 -23.44
CA GLU A 438 2.36 -2.72 -24.51
C GLU A 438 2.52 -1.22 -24.20
N ILE A 439 1.55 -0.65 -23.49
CA ILE A 439 1.48 0.80 -23.26
C ILE A 439 2.00 1.24 -21.89
N ASP A 440 1.92 0.38 -20.87
CA ASP A 440 2.26 0.69 -19.48
C ASP A 440 3.33 -0.28 -18.93
N SER A 441 4.45 0.28 -18.45
CA SER A 441 5.59 -0.51 -17.98
C SER A 441 5.36 -1.21 -16.63
N SER A 442 4.48 -0.69 -15.77
CA SER A 442 4.12 -1.38 -14.53
C SER A 442 3.21 -2.57 -14.80
N VAL A 443 2.24 -2.42 -15.70
CA VAL A 443 1.40 -3.54 -16.14
C VAL A 443 2.26 -4.62 -16.80
N TYR A 444 3.18 -4.22 -17.69
CA TYR A 444 4.14 -5.13 -18.32
C TYR A 444 4.89 -6.00 -17.31
N GLU A 445 5.48 -5.39 -16.27
CA GLU A 445 6.21 -6.11 -15.22
C GLU A 445 5.33 -7.13 -14.50
N GLN A 446 4.11 -6.72 -14.10
CA GLN A 446 3.18 -7.58 -13.39
C GLN A 446 2.69 -8.76 -14.25
N VAL A 447 2.42 -8.53 -15.53
CA VAL A 447 2.00 -9.58 -16.46
C VAL A 447 3.14 -10.59 -16.69
N ILE A 448 4.39 -10.16 -16.78
CA ILE A 448 5.53 -11.08 -16.90
C ILE A 448 5.67 -11.95 -15.65
N LEU A 449 5.57 -11.37 -14.46
CA LEU A 449 5.62 -12.12 -13.21
C LEU A 449 4.48 -13.14 -13.14
N PHE A 450 3.26 -12.74 -13.52
CA PHE A 450 2.11 -13.63 -13.61
C PHE A 450 2.33 -14.79 -14.58
N LEU A 451 2.80 -14.51 -15.81
CA LEU A 451 3.07 -15.56 -16.80
C LEU A 451 4.21 -16.48 -16.34
N SER A 452 5.25 -15.94 -15.71
CA SER A 452 6.34 -16.71 -15.13
C SER A 452 5.84 -17.71 -14.10
N GLU A 453 4.96 -17.27 -13.20
CA GLU A 453 4.43 -18.11 -12.13
C GLU A 453 3.41 -19.11 -12.66
N SER A 454 2.55 -18.69 -13.59
CA SER A 454 1.64 -19.58 -14.33
C SER A 454 2.40 -20.70 -15.04
N PHE A 455 3.54 -20.37 -15.65
CA PHE A 455 4.40 -21.33 -16.34
C PHE A 455 4.94 -22.39 -15.38
N ARG A 456 5.46 -21.97 -14.22
CA ARG A 456 5.94 -22.90 -13.17
C ARG A 456 4.83 -23.79 -12.64
N LEU A 457 3.65 -23.22 -12.41
CA LEU A 457 2.48 -23.96 -11.94
C LEU A 457 2.12 -25.08 -12.93
N VAL A 458 1.99 -24.76 -14.22
CA VAL A 458 1.69 -25.75 -15.27
C VAL A 458 2.81 -26.78 -15.38
N ALA A 459 4.08 -26.35 -15.38
CA ALA A 459 5.24 -27.24 -15.45
C ALA A 459 5.29 -28.26 -14.30
N SER A 460 5.00 -27.82 -13.07
CA SER A 460 4.99 -28.67 -11.88
C SER A 460 3.84 -29.69 -11.87
N SER A 461 2.75 -29.41 -12.58
CA SER A 461 1.52 -30.21 -12.55
C SER A 461 1.60 -31.52 -13.36
N GLY A 462 2.66 -31.73 -14.15
CA GLY A 462 3.06 -33.03 -14.71
C GLY A 462 2.04 -33.76 -15.62
N LYS A 463 0.98 -33.11 -16.10
CA LYS A 463 -0.14 -33.78 -16.80
C LYS A 463 -0.20 -33.50 -18.31
N ALA A 464 -0.42 -34.57 -19.08
CA ALA A 464 -0.99 -34.51 -20.42
C ALA A 464 -2.49 -34.21 -20.33
N GLY A 465 -3.00 -33.31 -21.19
CA GLY A 465 -4.42 -32.90 -21.23
C GLY A 465 -4.61 -31.42 -21.62
N ALA A 466 -5.81 -30.87 -21.41
CA ALA A 466 -6.16 -29.48 -21.74
C ALA A 466 -5.25 -28.43 -21.06
N ILE A 467 -4.79 -28.69 -19.83
CA ILE A 467 -3.82 -27.84 -19.10
C ILE A 467 -2.45 -27.86 -19.81
N GLY A 468 -2.08 -28.97 -20.46
CA GLY A 468 -0.88 -29.08 -21.28
C GLY A 468 -0.95 -28.21 -22.55
N ASN A 469 -2.13 -28.00 -23.13
CA ASN A 469 -2.30 -27.01 -24.22
C ASN A 469 -2.09 -25.58 -23.71
N GLY A 470 -2.44 -25.30 -22.44
CA GLY A 470 -2.13 -24.05 -21.76
C GLY A 470 -0.64 -23.70 -21.79
N PHE A 471 0.25 -24.70 -21.79
CA PHE A 471 1.70 -24.49 -21.91
C PHE A 471 2.08 -23.80 -23.24
N LEU A 472 1.43 -24.16 -24.35
CA LEU A 472 1.69 -23.55 -25.65
C LEU A 472 1.19 -22.10 -25.70
N HIS A 473 0.03 -21.83 -25.10
CA HIS A 473 -0.52 -20.47 -25.00
C HIS A 473 0.39 -19.56 -24.17
N LEU A 474 0.82 -20.02 -22.98
CA LEU A 474 1.74 -19.28 -22.11
C LEU A 474 3.04 -18.91 -22.83
N GLY A 475 3.63 -19.87 -23.56
CA GLY A 475 4.82 -19.62 -24.34
C GLY A 475 4.63 -18.55 -25.43
N ARG A 476 3.55 -18.63 -26.21
CA ARG A 476 3.22 -17.63 -27.25
C ARG A 476 2.99 -16.24 -26.67
N TRP A 477 2.32 -16.15 -25.53
CA TRP A 477 2.10 -14.86 -24.85
C TRP A 477 3.41 -14.27 -24.33
N LEU A 478 4.31 -15.09 -23.79
CA LEU A 478 5.64 -14.64 -23.40
C LEU A 478 6.44 -14.12 -24.60
N GLU A 479 6.42 -14.82 -25.74
CA GLU A 479 7.04 -14.33 -26.99
C GLU A 479 6.43 -13.00 -27.42
N THR A 480 5.11 -12.88 -27.37
CA THR A 480 4.37 -11.67 -27.75
C THR A 480 4.72 -10.48 -26.86
N ILE A 481 4.75 -10.67 -25.54
CA ILE A 481 5.13 -9.63 -24.57
C ILE A 481 6.59 -9.23 -24.74
N TYR A 482 7.48 -10.17 -25.02
CA TYR A 482 8.89 -9.87 -25.24
C TYR A 482 9.11 -9.05 -26.52
N ALA A 483 8.40 -9.40 -27.60
CA ALA A 483 8.45 -8.69 -28.87
C ALA A 483 7.90 -7.27 -28.74
N ASN A 484 6.80 -7.09 -28.01
CA ASN A 484 6.14 -5.81 -27.80
C ASN A 484 6.57 -5.11 -26.50
N ARG A 485 7.78 -5.40 -26.00
CA ARG A 485 8.27 -4.79 -24.76
C ARG A 485 8.39 -3.27 -24.94
N PRO A 486 7.99 -2.45 -23.96
CA PRO A 486 8.07 -1.00 -24.07
C PRO A 486 9.50 -0.51 -23.80
N VAL A 487 10.44 -0.79 -24.73
CA VAL A 487 11.90 -0.56 -24.56
C VAL A 487 12.23 0.86 -24.11
N ASP A 488 11.50 1.84 -24.63
CA ASP A 488 11.73 3.26 -24.38
C ASP A 488 11.08 3.77 -23.08
N ARG A 489 10.33 2.91 -22.36
CA ARG A 489 9.50 3.30 -21.20
C ARG A 489 9.75 2.47 -19.94
N ILE A 490 10.75 1.60 -19.97
CA ILE A 490 11.16 0.75 -18.86
C ILE A 490 12.63 1.04 -18.52
N SER A 491 12.93 1.16 -17.22
CA SER A 491 14.28 1.51 -16.78
C SER A 491 15.27 0.46 -17.27
N ARG A 492 16.51 0.86 -17.50
CA ARG A 492 17.57 -0.10 -17.85
C ARG A 492 17.67 -1.24 -16.83
N LYS A 493 17.47 -0.92 -15.54
CA LYS A 493 17.48 -1.90 -14.44
C LYS A 493 16.30 -2.86 -14.55
N GLN A 494 15.07 -2.36 -14.65
CA GLN A 494 13.87 -3.20 -14.78
C GLN A 494 13.89 -4.02 -16.06
N ASN A 495 14.38 -3.46 -17.18
CA ASN A 495 14.56 -4.20 -18.43
C ASN A 495 15.52 -5.38 -18.26
N ALA A 496 16.62 -5.18 -17.52
CA ALA A 496 17.58 -6.26 -17.21
C ALA A 496 16.93 -7.35 -16.35
N GLU A 497 16.20 -6.97 -15.30
CA GLU A 497 15.48 -7.91 -14.42
C GLU A 497 14.42 -8.72 -15.20
N VAL A 498 13.65 -8.06 -16.06
CA VAL A 498 12.69 -8.72 -16.95
C VAL A 498 13.39 -9.69 -17.90
N ARG A 499 14.50 -9.29 -18.53
CA ARG A 499 15.26 -10.16 -19.42
C ARG A 499 15.80 -11.39 -18.70
N GLU A 500 16.21 -11.25 -17.45
CA GLU A 500 16.64 -12.38 -16.61
C GLU A 500 15.48 -13.34 -16.34
N ILE A 501 14.30 -12.81 -15.97
CA ILE A 501 13.08 -13.61 -15.79
C ILE A 501 12.75 -14.37 -17.08
N MET A 502 12.76 -13.69 -18.23
CA MET A 502 12.47 -14.30 -19.52
C MET A 502 13.49 -15.38 -19.87
N THR A 503 14.79 -15.10 -19.70
CA THR A 503 15.88 -16.07 -19.97
C THR A 503 15.72 -17.33 -19.13
N ARG A 504 15.36 -17.17 -17.85
CA ARG A 504 15.06 -18.30 -16.97
C ARG A 504 13.86 -19.10 -17.46
N ILE A 505 12.75 -18.44 -17.82
CA ILE A 505 11.59 -19.12 -18.37
C ILE A 505 11.93 -19.84 -19.68
N PHE A 506 12.71 -19.23 -20.58
CA PHE A 506 13.17 -19.84 -21.82
C PHE A 506 13.94 -21.15 -21.57
N THR A 507 14.83 -21.13 -20.59
CA THR A 507 15.65 -22.28 -20.18
C THR A 507 14.78 -23.37 -19.56
N ASP A 508 13.93 -22.98 -18.61
CA ASP A 508 13.02 -23.86 -17.89
C ASP A 508 11.99 -24.51 -18.85
N ALA A 509 11.52 -23.76 -19.85
CA ALA A 509 10.54 -24.23 -20.82
C ALA A 509 11.04 -25.40 -21.67
N ALA A 510 12.30 -25.33 -22.10
CA ALA A 510 12.94 -26.41 -22.85
C ALA A 510 13.04 -27.69 -22.01
N HIS A 511 13.36 -27.53 -20.72
CA HIS A 511 13.45 -28.63 -19.75
C HIS A 511 12.06 -29.25 -19.47
N PHE A 512 11.07 -28.43 -19.10
CA PHE A 512 9.75 -28.90 -18.68
C PHE A 512 8.89 -29.46 -19.82
N SER A 513 9.10 -29.01 -21.05
CA SER A 513 8.37 -29.54 -22.20
C SER A 513 8.94 -30.85 -22.76
N ASN A 514 9.99 -31.42 -22.16
CA ASN A 514 10.79 -32.51 -22.76
C ASN A 514 11.21 -32.18 -24.21
N GLY A 515 11.51 -30.91 -24.48
CA GLY A 515 11.85 -30.41 -25.82
C GLY A 515 10.69 -30.30 -26.82
N ARG A 516 9.42 -30.55 -26.42
CA ARG A 516 8.24 -30.36 -27.28
C ARG A 516 7.94 -28.91 -27.59
N TYR A 517 8.39 -28.01 -26.73
CA TYR A 517 8.30 -26.58 -26.93
C TYR A 517 9.69 -25.99 -26.83
N ARG A 518 10.19 -25.52 -27.97
CA ARG A 518 11.40 -24.71 -28.07
C ARG A 518 10.95 -23.34 -28.50
N LEU A 519 10.99 -22.40 -27.56
CA LEU A 519 10.89 -20.98 -27.88
C LEU A 519 12.00 -20.65 -28.88
N LYS A 520 11.71 -19.83 -29.89
CA LYS A 520 12.70 -19.51 -30.92
C LYS A 520 13.89 -18.78 -30.28
N VAL A 521 15.03 -19.46 -30.21
CA VAL A 521 16.29 -18.94 -29.63
C VAL A 521 16.82 -17.72 -30.41
N GLU A 522 16.38 -17.55 -31.66
CA GLU A 522 16.74 -16.40 -32.51
C GLU A 522 16.35 -15.04 -31.89
N ASP A 523 15.40 -15.04 -30.94
CA ASP A 523 14.97 -13.87 -30.14
C ASP A 523 15.41 -13.94 -28.67
N ALA A 524 15.99 -15.06 -28.22
CA ALA A 524 16.57 -15.16 -26.89
C ALA A 524 17.82 -14.27 -26.84
N PRO A 525 17.99 -13.42 -25.81
CA PRO A 525 19.20 -12.63 -25.69
C PRO A 525 20.36 -13.63 -25.66
N THR A 526 21.37 -13.39 -26.50
CA THR A 526 22.66 -14.05 -26.40
C THR A 526 23.07 -13.94 -24.93
N ALA A 527 22.98 -15.05 -24.20
CA ALA A 527 23.40 -15.08 -22.83
C ALA A 527 24.90 -14.77 -22.83
N LEU A 528 25.26 -13.67 -22.16
CA LEU A 528 26.63 -13.28 -21.80
C LEU A 528 27.53 -12.81 -22.96
N ALA A 529 27.56 -11.49 -23.16
CA ALA A 529 28.76 -10.79 -23.64
C ALA A 529 28.94 -9.48 -22.88
N TYR A 530 28.97 -9.51 -21.54
CA TYR A 530 29.43 -8.38 -20.71
C TYR A 530 29.92 -8.85 -19.33
N ILE A 531 30.79 -9.85 -19.31
CA ILE A 531 31.81 -10.01 -18.27
C ILE A 531 33.07 -10.51 -18.97
N GLN A 532 33.70 -9.65 -19.77
CA GLN A 532 35.12 -9.71 -20.08
C GLN A 532 35.52 -8.41 -20.80
N GLU A 533 36.59 -7.81 -20.29
CA GLU A 533 37.37 -6.70 -20.88
C GLU A 533 36.73 -5.31 -20.80
N THR A 534 37.09 -4.54 -19.77
CA THR A 534 38.26 -3.63 -19.80
C THR A 534 38.41 -2.94 -18.44
N ASP A 535 39.37 -3.38 -17.64
CA ASP A 535 40.26 -2.52 -16.84
C ASP A 535 41.41 -3.35 -16.25
N MET A 536 42.19 -3.90 -17.18
CA MET A 536 43.63 -4.17 -17.12
C MET A 536 44.03 -4.13 -18.61
N ASP A 537 44.98 -3.34 -19.10
CA ASP A 537 46.13 -2.72 -18.46
C ASP A 537 46.79 -1.75 -19.47
N THR A 538 47.80 -1.02 -18.98
CA THR A 538 48.89 -0.33 -19.72
C THR A 538 48.77 1.17 -20.05
N SER A 539 49.33 1.96 -19.12
CA SER A 539 50.48 2.83 -19.36
C SER A 539 50.77 3.30 -20.80
N ALA A 540 50.60 4.61 -21.02
CA ALA A 540 51.59 5.50 -21.63
C ALA A 540 51.46 6.88 -20.99
#